data_AF-X1AUQ9-F1
#
_entry.id   AF-X1AUQ9-F1
#
_cell.length_a   1.000
_cell.length_b   1.000
_cell.length_c   1.000
_cell.angle_alpha   90.00
_cell.angle_beta   90.00
_cell.angle_gamma   90.00
#
_symmetry.space_group_name_H-M   'P 1'
#
loop_
_entity.id
_entity.type
_entity.pdbx_description
1 polymer ?
#
loop_
_entity_poly.entity_id
_entity_poly.type
_entity_poly.pdbx_seq_one_letter_code
_entity_poly.pdbx_strand_id
1 'polypeptide(L)'
;VQVIGDVIYVVDEIYEQYRTTREIIQICKLKPWWSKVSSHGVIDVAGKQHQAMESVAEVWGSTKPDGAGIDLAMQLVPIQPGIDRYRDFLKINPLSNQPSVVISPRCHGLISEHGGEFNPFTGQQAVYRYHIDKEGLTLGEEPEDKFNHAIKAMIYGIVDRFGYVIPDSGMRRAIKFSGSGRRT
;
A
#
# COMPACT_ATOMS: atom_id res chain seq x y z
N VAL A 1 4.39 1.14 -9.51
CA VAL A 1 5.63 0.41 -9.10
C VAL A 1 6.10 -0.49 -10.24
N GLN A 2 7.38 -0.87 -10.25
CA GLN A 2 7.94 -1.91 -11.13
C GLN A 2 8.70 -2.92 -10.27
N VAL A 3 8.62 -4.21 -10.61
CA VAL A 3 9.34 -5.27 -9.89
C VAL A 3 10.37 -5.89 -10.82
N ILE A 4 11.63 -5.93 -10.39
CA ILE A 4 12.76 -6.52 -11.13
C ILE A 4 13.46 -7.49 -10.17
N GLY A 5 13.36 -8.78 -10.45
CA GLY A 5 13.73 -9.81 -9.47
C GLY A 5 12.88 -9.67 -8.20
N ASP A 6 13.55 -9.62 -7.05
CA ASP A 6 12.90 -9.44 -5.74
C ASP A 6 12.84 -7.97 -5.29
N VAL A 7 13.24 -7.03 -6.15
CA VAL A 7 13.30 -5.60 -5.82
C VAL A 7 12.12 -4.85 -6.41
N ILE A 8 11.45 -4.07 -5.57
CA ILE A 8 10.37 -3.17 -5.92
C ILE A 8 10.92 -1.76 -6.10
N TYR A 9 10.75 -1.21 -7.30
CA TYR A 9 11.04 0.18 -7.61
C TYR A 9 9.73 0.98 -7.59
N VAL A 10 9.60 1.92 -6.65
CA VAL A 10 8.48 2.86 -6.60
C VAL A 10 8.78 4.00 -7.57
N VAL A 11 8.26 3.89 -8.79
CA VAL A 11 8.60 4.77 -9.92
C VAL A 11 7.92 6.14 -9.83
N ASP A 12 6.66 6.16 -9.40
CA ASP A 12 5.82 7.34 -9.31
C ASP A 12 4.71 7.09 -8.29
N GLU A 13 4.06 8.15 -7.84
CA GLU A 13 2.88 8.09 -6.99
C GLU A 13 1.82 9.10 -7.45
N ILE A 14 0.56 8.82 -7.11
CA ILE A 14 -0.52 9.82 -7.11
C ILE A 14 -0.91 10.03 -5.65
N TYR A 15 -0.55 11.18 -5.09
CA TYR A 15 -0.80 11.52 -3.71
C TYR A 15 -1.67 12.78 -3.68
N GLU A 16 -2.97 12.61 -3.48
CA GLU A 16 -4.00 13.64 -3.70
C GLU A 16 -5.02 13.63 -2.56
N GLN A 17 -5.63 14.78 -2.29
CA GLN A 17 -6.71 14.96 -1.30
C GLN A 17 -7.94 15.60 -1.93
N TYR A 18 -9.11 15.39 -1.33
CA TYR A 18 -10.38 15.98 -1.76
C TYR A 18 -10.77 15.65 -3.21
N ARG A 19 -10.37 14.45 -3.68
CA ARG A 19 -10.72 13.92 -4.99
C ARG A 19 -11.65 12.73 -4.87
N THR A 20 -12.57 12.63 -5.82
CA THR A 20 -13.37 11.43 -6.03
C THR A 20 -12.55 10.33 -6.70
N THR A 21 -12.99 9.08 -6.58
CA THR A 21 -12.38 7.93 -7.27
C THR A 21 -12.23 8.15 -8.77
N ARG A 22 -13.24 8.76 -9.41
CA ARG A 22 -13.23 9.00 -10.86
C ARG A 22 -12.22 10.05 -11.28
N GLU A 23 -12.07 11.13 -10.50
CA GLU A 23 -11.02 12.13 -10.74
C GLU A 23 -9.63 11.52 -10.58
N ILE A 24 -9.41 10.66 -9.58
CA ILE A 24 -8.14 9.94 -9.42
C ILE A 24 -7.87 9.05 -10.64
N ILE A 25 -8.85 8.29 -11.13
CA ILE A 25 -8.70 7.47 -12.34
C ILE A 25 -8.32 8.35 -13.54
N GLN A 26 -8.94 9.51 -13.71
CA GLN A 26 -8.60 10.44 -14.79
C GLN A 26 -7.16 10.95 -14.66
N ILE A 27 -6.74 11.36 -13.46
CA ILE A 27 -5.35 11.77 -13.19
C ILE A 27 -4.38 10.64 -13.56
N CYS A 28 -4.67 9.40 -13.17
CA CYS A 28 -3.87 8.24 -13.53
C CYS A 28 -3.81 8.03 -15.05
N LYS A 29 -4.94 8.10 -15.75
CA LYS A 29 -5.04 7.95 -17.21
C LYS A 29 -4.24 8.99 -17.99
N LEU A 30 -4.07 10.19 -17.44
CA LEU A 30 -3.27 11.26 -18.04
C LEU A 30 -1.76 11.04 -17.90
N LYS A 31 -1.32 10.11 -17.05
CA LYS A 31 0.11 9.87 -16.84
C LYS A 31 0.72 9.16 -18.06
N PRO A 32 1.94 9.53 -18.49
CA PRO A 32 2.60 8.90 -19.63
C PRO A 32 2.82 7.39 -19.49
N TRP A 33 2.84 6.89 -18.26
CA TRP A 33 3.04 5.48 -17.95
C TRP A 33 1.73 4.67 -17.88
N TRP A 34 0.55 5.30 -18.04
CA TRP A 34 -0.74 4.64 -17.89
C TRP A 34 -0.89 3.40 -18.78
N SER A 35 -0.44 3.48 -20.04
CA SER A 35 -0.49 2.38 -21.00
C SER A 35 0.35 1.16 -20.59
N LYS A 36 1.20 1.29 -19.58
CA LYS A 36 2.04 0.22 -19.03
C LYS A 36 1.53 -0.31 -17.69
N VAL A 37 0.43 0.23 -17.17
CA VAL A 37 -0.18 -0.22 -15.93
C VAL A 37 -0.78 -1.60 -16.13
N SER A 38 -0.55 -2.50 -15.16
CA SER A 38 -1.15 -3.82 -15.17
C SER A 38 -2.67 -3.72 -15.00
N SER A 39 -3.41 -4.68 -15.56
CA SER A 39 -4.83 -4.85 -15.28
C SER A 39 -5.12 -5.32 -13.85
N HIS A 40 -4.09 -5.56 -13.03
CA HIS A 40 -4.22 -5.93 -11.62
C HIS A 40 -3.64 -4.84 -10.70
N GLY A 41 -4.34 -4.57 -9.60
CA GLY A 41 -3.88 -3.70 -8.52
C GLY A 41 -4.36 -4.20 -7.16
N VAL A 42 -4.13 -3.41 -6.12
CA VAL A 42 -4.56 -3.71 -4.75
C VAL A 42 -5.28 -2.52 -4.14
N ILE A 43 -6.22 -2.78 -3.24
CA ILE A 43 -6.92 -1.74 -2.48
C ILE A 43 -7.22 -2.20 -1.06
N ASP A 44 -7.37 -1.22 -0.18
CA ASP A 44 -7.90 -1.42 1.17
C ASP A 44 -9.24 -2.16 1.14
N VAL A 45 -9.48 -3.03 2.13
CA VAL A 45 -10.71 -3.83 2.25
C VAL A 45 -11.97 -2.98 2.34
N ALA A 46 -11.87 -1.76 2.89
CA ALA A 46 -12.97 -0.80 2.94
C ALA A 46 -13.40 -0.30 1.54
N GLY A 47 -12.59 -0.51 0.51
CA GLY A 47 -12.90 -0.18 -0.89
C GLY A 47 -14.14 -0.90 -1.46
N LYS A 48 -14.65 -1.94 -0.78
CA LYS A 48 -15.92 -2.63 -1.11
C LYS A 48 -17.16 -1.98 -0.50
N GLN A 49 -17.00 -1.04 0.42
CA GLN A 49 -18.16 -0.47 1.10
C GLN A 49 -18.99 0.35 0.11
N HIS A 50 -20.25 -0.03 -0.03
CA HIS A 50 -21.22 0.73 -0.82
C HIS A 50 -21.84 1.81 0.06
N GLN A 51 -21.64 3.07 -0.31
CA GLN A 51 -22.31 4.22 0.31
C GLN A 51 -23.39 4.73 -0.65
N ALA A 52 -24.44 3.93 -0.84
CA ALA A 52 -25.56 4.13 -1.78
C ALA A 52 -25.21 4.20 -3.29
N MET A 53 -23.93 4.13 -3.66
CA MET A 53 -23.41 4.15 -5.04
C MET A 53 -22.48 2.94 -5.32
N GLU A 54 -21.92 2.86 -6.52
CA GLU A 54 -20.83 1.92 -6.87
C GLU A 54 -19.68 2.05 -5.86
N SER A 55 -19.15 0.92 -5.42
CA SER A 55 -17.99 0.86 -4.54
C SER A 55 -16.73 1.34 -5.28
N VAL A 56 -15.69 1.70 -4.52
CA VAL A 56 -14.41 2.13 -5.12
C VAL A 56 -13.84 1.02 -6.02
N ALA A 57 -13.88 -0.23 -5.57
CA ALA A 57 -13.39 -1.37 -6.33
C ALA A 57 -14.15 -1.56 -7.67
N GLU A 58 -15.47 -1.40 -7.68
CA GLU A 58 -16.27 -1.48 -8.91
C GLU A 58 -15.96 -0.36 -9.90
N VAL A 59 -15.77 0.86 -9.41
CA VAL A 59 -15.41 2.01 -10.26
C VAL A 59 -14.05 1.78 -10.93
N TRP A 60 -13.06 1.23 -10.21
CA TRP A 60 -11.77 0.86 -10.81
C TRP A 60 -11.87 -0.30 -11.80
N GLY A 61 -12.62 -1.36 -11.47
CA GLY A 61 -12.81 -2.51 -12.36
C GLY A 61 -13.67 -2.23 -13.59
N SER A 62 -14.47 -1.16 -13.56
CA SER A 62 -15.34 -0.77 -14.66
C SER A 62 -14.56 -0.44 -15.93
N THR A 63 -15.04 -0.93 -17.07
CA THR A 63 -14.53 -0.63 -18.42
C THR A 63 -15.19 0.59 -19.07
N LYS A 64 -16.12 1.25 -18.36
CA LYS A 64 -16.73 2.52 -18.79
C LYS A 64 -15.65 3.61 -18.93
N PRO A 65 -15.89 4.70 -19.70
CA PRO A 65 -14.91 5.77 -19.89
C PRO A 65 -14.34 6.35 -18.58
N ASP A 66 -15.14 6.36 -17.53
CA ASP A 66 -14.86 6.88 -16.20
C ASP A 66 -14.38 5.82 -15.18
N GLY A 67 -14.16 4.57 -15.62
CA GLY A 67 -13.51 3.49 -14.88
C GLY A 67 -12.10 3.18 -15.39
N ALA A 68 -11.37 2.26 -14.77
CA ALA A 68 -9.97 1.99 -15.13
C ALA A 68 -9.75 0.64 -15.85
N GLY A 69 -10.71 -0.29 -15.77
CA GLY A 69 -10.51 -1.68 -16.21
C GLY A 69 -9.40 -2.39 -15.44
N ILE A 70 -9.20 -2.04 -14.17
CA ILE A 70 -8.20 -2.63 -13.28
C ILE A 70 -8.90 -3.43 -12.20
N ASP A 71 -8.61 -4.72 -12.13
CA ASP A 71 -9.06 -5.61 -11.08
C ASP A 71 -8.24 -5.36 -9.81
N LEU A 72 -8.92 -5.00 -8.72
CA LEU A 72 -8.26 -4.71 -7.45
C LEU A 72 -8.41 -5.89 -6.49
N ALA A 73 -7.29 -6.51 -6.14
CA ALA A 73 -7.22 -7.47 -5.05
C ALA A 73 -7.43 -6.78 -3.71
N MET A 74 -8.13 -7.49 -2.82
CA MET A 74 -8.53 -7.00 -1.51
C MET A 74 -8.28 -8.10 -0.50
N GLN A 75 -7.29 -7.88 0.34
CA GLN A 75 -6.93 -8.77 1.42
C GLN A 75 -6.94 -7.98 2.73
N LEU A 76 -7.49 -8.56 3.79
CA LEU A 76 -7.32 -8.02 5.12
C LEU A 76 -5.86 -8.23 5.54
N VAL A 77 -5.14 -7.12 5.78
CA VAL A 77 -3.75 -7.13 6.25
C VAL A 77 -3.73 -6.65 7.69
N PRO A 78 -3.43 -7.52 8.68
CA PRO A 78 -3.26 -7.09 10.06
C PRO A 78 -2.10 -6.09 10.18
N ILE A 79 -2.27 -5.07 11.02
CA ILE A 79 -1.38 -3.90 11.09
C ILE A 79 0.07 -4.32 11.37
N GLN A 80 0.32 -5.03 12.47
CA GLN A 80 1.68 -5.39 12.88
C GLN A 80 2.39 -6.34 11.88
N PRO A 81 1.78 -7.46 11.43
CA PRO A 81 2.34 -8.28 10.35
C PRO A 81 2.63 -7.53 9.04
N GLY A 82 1.78 -6.56 8.67
CA GLY A 82 2.00 -5.71 7.50
C GLY A 82 3.21 -4.80 7.67
N ILE A 83 3.32 -4.13 8.82
CA ILE A 83 4.46 -3.27 9.19
C ILE A 83 5.76 -4.08 9.19
N ASP A 84 5.79 -5.25 9.82
CA ASP A 84 7.00 -6.07 9.90
C ASP A 84 7.43 -6.56 8.51
N ARG A 85 6.47 -6.95 7.66
CA ARG A 85 6.75 -7.29 6.28
C ARG A 85 7.34 -6.12 5.50
N TYR A 86 6.81 -4.91 5.68
CA TYR A 86 7.34 -3.74 4.99
C TYR A 86 8.74 -3.35 5.49
N ARG A 87 8.97 -3.42 6.82
CA ARG A 87 10.30 -3.19 7.42
C ARG A 87 11.35 -4.13 6.83
N ASP A 88 11.02 -5.40 6.63
CA ASP A 88 11.95 -6.36 6.02
C ASP A 88 12.35 -5.97 4.59
N PHE A 89 11.43 -5.41 3.80
CA PHE A 89 11.73 -4.93 2.45
C PHE A 89 12.59 -3.65 2.44
N LEU A 90 12.56 -2.86 3.52
CA LEU A 90 13.37 -1.66 3.66
C LEU A 90 14.79 -1.96 4.19
N LYS A 91 15.02 -3.13 4.80
CA LYS A 91 16.36 -3.54 5.22
C LYS A 91 17.26 -3.76 4.02
N ILE A 92 18.54 -3.39 4.17
CA ILE A 92 19.57 -3.68 3.16
C ILE A 92 19.77 -5.20 3.12
N ASN A 93 19.61 -5.78 1.93
CA ASN A 93 19.97 -7.18 1.71
C ASN A 93 21.51 -7.29 1.68
N PRO A 94 22.12 -8.13 2.54
CA PRO A 94 23.59 -8.21 2.64
C PRO A 94 24.25 -8.81 1.39
N LEU A 95 23.52 -9.54 0.55
CA LEU A 95 24.07 -10.13 -0.68
C LEU A 95 24.11 -9.12 -1.83
N SER A 96 23.05 -8.31 -1.97
CA SER A 96 22.94 -7.33 -3.06
C SER A 96 23.39 -5.92 -2.66
N ASN A 97 23.63 -5.68 -1.37
CA ASN A 97 23.95 -4.38 -0.80
C ASN A 97 22.92 -3.27 -1.14
N GLN A 98 21.66 -3.65 -1.34
CA GLN A 98 20.56 -2.74 -1.59
C GLN A 98 19.29 -3.22 -0.88
N PRO A 99 18.36 -2.32 -0.53
CA PRO A 99 17.05 -2.71 -0.04
C PRO A 99 16.19 -3.35 -1.14
N SER A 100 15.18 -4.13 -0.72
CA SER A 100 14.19 -4.73 -1.61
C SER A 100 13.08 -3.75 -2.02
N VAL A 101 13.01 -2.57 -1.42
CA VAL A 101 12.22 -1.43 -1.89
C VAL A 101 13.12 -0.23 -2.11
N VAL A 102 13.09 0.31 -3.33
CA VAL A 102 13.78 1.55 -3.72
C VAL A 102 12.74 2.58 -4.13
N ILE A 103 12.75 3.74 -3.48
CA ILE A 103 11.74 4.78 -3.65
C ILE A 103 12.31 5.90 -4.53
N SER A 104 11.61 6.25 -5.60
CA SER A 104 11.95 7.41 -6.44
C SER A 104 11.82 8.71 -5.62
N PRO A 105 12.74 9.68 -5.79
CA PRO A 105 12.65 10.98 -5.11
C PRO A 105 11.44 11.83 -5.52
N ARG A 106 10.66 11.39 -6.52
CA ARG A 106 9.38 12.03 -6.89
C ARG A 106 8.20 11.61 -6.02
N CYS A 107 8.37 10.57 -5.20
CA CYS A 107 7.30 10.03 -4.36
C CYS A 107 7.21 10.78 -3.02
N HIS A 108 6.87 12.07 -3.12
CA HIS A 108 6.94 13.02 -2.01
C HIS A 108 6.03 12.68 -0.82
N GLY A 109 4.81 12.21 -1.09
CA GLY A 109 3.87 11.70 -0.12
C GLY A 109 4.48 10.54 0.66
N LEU A 110 4.90 9.46 -0.03
CA LEU A 110 5.52 8.30 0.61
C LEU A 110 6.78 8.67 1.42
N ILE A 111 7.65 9.52 0.88
CA ILE A 111 8.87 9.96 1.56
C ILE A 111 8.52 10.80 2.80
N SER A 112 7.50 11.66 2.72
CA SER A 112 7.05 12.47 3.86
C SER A 112 6.49 11.61 5.00
N GLU A 113 5.75 10.53 4.68
CA GLU A 113 5.23 9.59 5.68
C GLU A 113 6.36 8.82 6.40
N HIS A 114 7.51 8.63 5.74
CA HIS A 114 8.75 8.11 6.34
C HIS A 114 9.55 9.17 7.11
N GLY A 115 9.16 10.44 7.04
CA GLY A 115 9.88 11.56 7.65
C GLY A 115 11.10 12.04 6.86
N GLY A 116 11.24 11.64 5.60
CA GLY A 116 12.33 12.08 4.72
C GLY A 116 12.14 13.52 4.19
N GLU A 117 10.91 14.03 4.20
CA GLU A 117 10.60 15.41 3.82
C GLU A 117 9.31 15.93 4.49
N PHE A 118 8.98 17.20 4.25
CA PHE A 118 7.73 17.77 4.72
C PHE A 118 6.54 17.28 3.88
N ASN A 119 5.39 17.15 4.54
CA ASN A 119 4.17 16.76 3.87
C ASN A 119 3.82 17.77 2.75
N PRO A 120 3.49 17.29 1.54
CA PRO A 120 3.29 18.17 0.39
C PRO A 120 2.08 19.11 0.51
N PHE A 121 1.14 18.82 1.42
CA PHE A 121 -0.07 19.63 1.61
C PHE A 121 0.05 20.62 2.78
N THR A 122 0.70 20.21 3.88
CA THR A 122 0.78 21.04 5.09
C THR A 122 2.11 21.77 5.25
N GLY A 123 3.16 21.34 4.54
CA GLY A 123 4.51 21.87 4.71
C GLY A 123 5.14 21.56 6.07
N GLN A 124 4.59 20.60 6.82
CA GLN A 124 5.06 20.20 8.15
C GLN A 124 5.52 18.74 8.15
N GLN A 125 6.30 18.34 9.16
CA GLN A 125 6.59 16.93 9.38
C GLN A 125 5.31 16.17 9.74
N ALA A 126 5.04 15.10 9.01
CA ALA A 126 3.83 14.29 9.14
C ALA A 126 4.19 12.81 8.98
N VAL A 127 4.89 12.28 9.98
CA VAL A 127 5.49 10.94 9.94
C VAL A 127 4.51 9.91 10.48
N TYR A 128 4.43 8.75 9.84
CA TYR A 128 3.75 7.60 10.41
C TYR A 128 4.54 7.07 11.61
N ARG A 129 3.94 7.12 12.80
CA ARG A 129 4.65 6.80 14.04
C ARG A 129 3.72 6.21 15.10
N TYR A 130 4.36 5.59 16.08
CA TYR A 130 3.69 5.28 17.34
C TYR A 130 3.45 6.54 18.15
N HIS A 131 2.34 6.54 18.91
CA HIS A 131 2.10 7.58 19.88
C HIS A 131 3.21 7.52 20.94
N ILE A 132 3.72 8.68 21.35
CA ILE A 132 4.76 8.79 22.38
C ILE A 132 4.27 9.73 23.48
N ASP A 133 4.54 9.39 24.74
CA ASP A 133 4.31 10.28 25.87
C ASP A 133 5.38 11.39 25.96
N LYS A 134 5.31 12.21 27.00
CA LYS A 134 6.25 13.33 27.20
C LYS A 134 7.64 12.85 27.55
N GLU A 135 7.74 11.64 28.08
CA GLU A 135 8.94 10.94 28.50
C GLU A 135 9.58 10.16 27.33
N GLY A 136 8.91 10.11 26.16
CA GLY A 136 9.38 9.46 24.95
C GLY A 136 9.07 7.96 24.87
N LEU A 137 8.23 7.44 25.77
CA LEU A 137 7.80 6.05 25.74
C LEU A 137 6.65 5.86 24.75
N THR A 138 6.69 4.74 24.03
CA THR A 138 5.61 4.36 23.12
C THR A 138 4.33 4.03 23.90
N LEU A 139 3.24 4.68 23.52
CA LEU A 139 1.90 4.45 24.03
C LEU A 139 1.10 3.60 23.05
N GLY A 140 0.60 2.46 23.52
CA GLY A 140 -0.24 1.53 22.75
C GLY A 140 0.55 0.50 21.93
N GLU A 141 -0.19 -0.47 21.39
CA GLU A 141 0.38 -1.58 20.60
C GLU A 141 0.40 -1.28 19.10
N GLU A 142 -0.35 -0.28 18.66
CA GLU A 142 -0.48 0.11 17.26
C GLU A 142 -0.07 1.57 17.05
N PRO A 143 0.50 1.91 15.88
CA PRO A 143 0.82 3.27 15.54
C PRO A 143 -0.43 4.12 15.32
N GLU A 144 -0.27 5.45 15.36
CA GLU A 144 -1.37 6.38 15.11
C GLU A 144 -1.93 6.18 13.69
N ASP A 145 -3.25 6.10 13.53
CA ASP A 145 -3.88 5.99 12.21
C ASP A 145 -3.91 7.35 11.47
N LYS A 146 -2.73 7.91 11.25
CA LYS A 146 -2.48 9.20 10.58
C LYS A 146 -1.22 9.11 9.74
N PHE A 147 -1.23 9.82 8.62
CA PHE A 147 -0.07 9.95 7.71
C PHE A 147 0.51 8.60 7.27
N ASN A 148 -0.37 7.67 6.92
CA ASN A 148 -0.01 6.29 6.62
C ASN A 148 -0.61 5.79 5.30
N HIS A 149 -1.09 6.70 4.45
CA HIS A 149 -1.84 6.37 3.25
C HIS A 149 -0.93 5.67 2.23
N ALA A 150 0.24 6.25 1.94
CA ALA A 150 1.19 5.70 1.00
C ALA A 150 1.88 4.45 1.56
N ILE A 151 2.23 4.45 2.85
CA ILE A 151 2.82 3.29 3.53
C ILE A 151 1.84 2.11 3.54
N LYS A 152 0.55 2.31 3.87
CA LYS A 152 -0.46 1.25 3.79
C LYS A 152 -0.61 0.72 2.38
N ALA A 153 -0.63 1.59 1.36
CA ALA A 153 -0.68 1.15 -0.04
C ALA A 153 0.52 0.26 -0.41
N MET A 154 1.73 0.62 0.06
CA MET A 154 2.92 -0.21 -0.13
C MET A 154 2.82 -1.55 0.60
N ILE A 155 2.35 -1.56 1.86
CA ILE A 155 2.13 -2.79 2.64
C ILE A 155 1.18 -3.73 1.90
N TYR A 156 0.03 -3.23 1.42
CA TYR A 156 -0.93 -4.04 0.70
C TYR A 156 -0.35 -4.64 -0.58
N GLY A 157 0.39 -3.84 -1.36
CA GLY A 157 1.04 -4.32 -2.58
C GLY A 157 2.13 -5.36 -2.32
N ILE A 158 2.91 -5.20 -1.25
CA ILE A 158 3.94 -6.16 -0.86
C ILE A 158 3.31 -7.46 -0.38
N VAL A 159 2.28 -7.39 0.46
CA VAL A 159 1.62 -8.59 1.00
C VAL A 159 0.87 -9.37 -0.08
N ASP A 160 0.17 -8.69 -1.00
CA ASP A 160 -0.51 -9.34 -2.13
C ASP A 160 0.48 -10.10 -3.02
N ARG A 161 1.63 -9.49 -3.32
CA ARG A 161 2.61 -10.06 -4.25
C ARG A 161 3.57 -11.08 -3.63
N PHE A 162 4.00 -10.85 -2.39
CA PHE A 162 5.06 -11.62 -1.74
C PHE A 162 4.63 -12.33 -0.46
N GLY A 163 3.37 -12.19 -0.04
CA GLY A 163 2.87 -12.74 1.22
C GLY A 163 3.47 -12.08 2.46
N TYR A 164 3.17 -12.67 3.63
CA TYR A 164 3.73 -12.26 4.92
C TYR A 164 5.13 -12.82 5.14
N VAL A 165 5.82 -12.31 6.17
CA VAL A 165 7.01 -12.97 6.71
C VAL A 165 6.58 -14.34 7.23
N ILE A 166 7.17 -15.41 6.70
CA ILE A 166 7.03 -16.74 7.29
C ILE A 166 7.99 -16.75 8.49
N PRO A 167 7.53 -16.89 9.74
CA PRO A 167 8.43 -17.07 10.86
C PRO A 167 9.31 -18.28 10.60
N ASP A 168 10.60 -18.19 10.89
CA ASP A 168 11.55 -19.30 10.79
C ASP A 168 11.22 -20.35 11.87
N SER A 169 10.12 -21.06 11.65
CA SER A 169 9.76 -22.26 12.38
C SER A 169 10.10 -23.40 11.46
N GLY A 170 11.11 -24.18 11.86
CA GLY A 170 11.49 -25.40 11.17
C GLY A 170 10.25 -26.21 10.80
N MET A 171 9.92 -26.19 9.51
CA MET A 171 9.09 -27.18 8.80
C MET A 171 7.58 -27.25 9.18
N ARG A 172 6.70 -26.56 8.45
CA ARG A 172 5.72 -27.11 7.44
C ARG A 172 4.46 -26.26 7.22
N ARG A 173 4.22 -26.03 5.92
CA ARG A 173 2.96 -25.82 5.17
C ARG A 173 2.16 -24.53 5.38
N ALA A 174 1.97 -23.87 4.24
CA ALA A 174 1.08 -22.78 3.92
C ALA A 174 -0.26 -22.82 4.66
N ILE A 175 -0.55 -21.76 5.41
CA ILE A 175 -1.90 -21.43 5.83
C ILE A 175 -2.58 -20.76 4.62
N LYS A 176 -3.31 -21.56 3.82
CA LYS A 176 -4.34 -21.02 2.92
C LYS A 176 -5.64 -20.90 3.73
N PHE A 177 -6.04 -19.69 4.08
CA PHE A 177 -7.42 -19.44 4.48
C PHE A 177 -8.29 -19.38 3.22
N SER A 178 -8.79 -20.54 2.78
CA SER A 178 -9.88 -20.60 1.81
C SER A 178 -11.21 -20.52 2.55
N GLY A 179 -11.86 -19.35 2.52
CA GLY A 179 -13.26 -19.22 2.89
C GLY A 179 -14.14 -19.86 1.82
N SER A 180 -14.53 -21.12 2.02
CA SER A 180 -15.66 -21.73 1.31
C SER A 180 -16.63 -22.32 2.33
N GLY A 181 -17.81 -21.71 2.42
CA GLY A 181 -18.90 -22.17 3.26
C GLY A 181 -20.25 -21.77 2.68
N ARG A 182 -20.56 -22.20 1.45
CA ARG A 182 -21.96 -22.36 1.02
C ARG A 182 -22.49 -23.60 1.74
N ARG A 183 -23.54 -23.45 2.54
CA ARG A 183 -24.49 -24.53 2.80
C ARG A 183 -25.77 -24.24 2.03
N THR A 184 -26.23 -25.31 1.43
CA THR A 184 -27.49 -25.59 0.72
C THR A 184 -28.72 -25.00 1.37
#